data_AF-A0A815U1A3-F1
#
_entry.id   AF-A0A815U1A3-F1
#
_cell.length_a   1.000
_cell.length_b   1.000
_cell.length_c   1.000
_cell.angle_alpha   90.00
_cell.angle_beta   90.00
_cell.angle_gamma   90.00
#
_symmetry.space_group_name_H-M   'P 1'
#
loop_
_entity.id
_entity.type
_entity.pdbx_description
1 polymer ?
#
loop_
_entity_poly.entity_id
_entity_poly.type
_entity_poly.pdbx_seq_one_letter_code
_entity_poly.pdbx_strand_id
1 'polypeptide(L)'
;ISVGYFYLKVKEYMKKLNLFKLIPPADDEHEIKNESVSTHLFILLLFISVVILFSYTSLSNVTQTGTIKQPNTEQYLDLYDKYPHILSGTFSGYGSRSFEMLSSLCQLINSAINNELNIFDSNVYVSSTVASKNLVETQINSSINLFIMTTANQFTTSLEIIRDITNGNALVSGEWTNFNFWYDTSLQMTTAFSSAYSIVDGEPCLCSSSVLCKDDCQLFNFITEEILYLIPGFYHGCFVVQTLLQ
;
A
#
# COMPACT_ATOMS: atom_id res chain seq x y z
N ILE A 1 -18.48 22.80 52.49
CA ILE A 1 -19.82 23.27 52.05
C ILE A 1 -20.57 22.05 51.53
N SER A 2 -21.70 21.66 52.14
CA SER A 2 -22.40 20.45 51.69
C SER A 2 -23.08 20.70 50.35
N VAL A 3 -23.14 19.67 49.49
CA VAL A 3 -23.80 19.71 48.17
C VAL A 3 -25.24 20.23 48.29
N GLY A 4 -25.93 19.89 49.39
CA GLY A 4 -27.29 20.37 49.67
C GLY A 4 -27.39 21.89 49.87
N TYR A 5 -26.43 22.51 50.55
CA TYR A 5 -26.42 23.97 50.74
C TYR A 5 -26.17 24.71 49.41
N PHE A 6 -25.29 24.19 48.57
CA PHE A 6 -25.01 24.76 47.26
C PHE A 6 -26.24 24.69 46.33
N TYR A 7 -26.91 23.53 46.29
CA TYR A 7 -28.13 23.35 45.50
C TYR A 7 -29.23 24.34 45.86
N LEU A 8 -29.48 24.57 47.16
CA LEU A 8 -30.49 25.51 47.62
C LEU A 8 -30.20 26.95 47.16
N LYS A 9 -28.94 27.37 47.28
CA LYS A 9 -28.52 28.73 46.88
C LYS A 9 -28.64 28.95 45.36
N VAL A 10 -28.26 27.94 44.56
CA VAL A 10 -28.43 27.98 43.10
C VAL A 10 -29.90 28.00 42.72
N LYS A 11 -30.74 27.19 43.37
CA LYS A 11 -32.19 27.16 43.12
C LYS A 11 -32.86 28.50 43.40
N GLU A 12 -32.50 29.17 44.49
CA GLU A 12 -33.02 30.50 44.81
C GLU A 12 -32.57 31.56 43.81
N TYR A 13 -31.30 31.48 43.37
CA TYR A 13 -30.78 32.39 42.36
C TYR A 13 -31.49 32.22 41.01
N MET A 14 -31.68 30.97 40.57
CA MET A 14 -32.38 30.65 39.32
C MET A 14 -33.84 31.14 39.32
N LYS A 15 -34.52 31.07 40.47
CA LYS A 15 -35.90 31.60 40.60
C LYS A 15 -36.00 33.12 40.43
N LYS A 16 -34.93 33.87 40.72
CA LYS A 16 -34.88 35.33 40.65
C LYS A 16 -34.24 35.85 39.37
N LEU A 17 -33.75 34.95 38.52
CA LEU A 17 -33.04 35.30 37.31
C LEU A 17 -34.01 35.79 36.24
N ASN A 18 -33.75 36.99 35.72
CA ASN A 18 -34.47 37.56 34.59
C ASN A 18 -33.43 38.24 33.68
N LEU A 19 -33.08 37.56 32.59
CA LEU A 19 -32.05 38.01 31.64
C LEU A 19 -32.59 39.07 30.66
N PHE A 20 -33.91 39.17 30.51
CA PHE A 20 -34.58 40.08 29.57
C PHE A 20 -35.28 41.23 30.28
N LYS A 21 -34.82 41.59 31.49
CA LYS A 21 -35.41 42.67 32.27
C LYS A 21 -35.25 44.03 31.58
N LEU A 22 -36.37 44.72 31.36
CA LEU A 22 -36.38 46.07 30.78
C LEU A 22 -35.81 47.15 31.72
N ILE A 23 -35.27 48.22 31.15
CA ILE A 23 -34.79 49.41 31.85
C ILE A 23 -35.42 50.66 31.20
N PRO A 24 -36.27 51.45 31.90
CA PRO A 24 -36.71 51.24 33.29
C PRO A 24 -37.56 49.97 33.45
N PRO A 25 -37.69 49.42 34.68
CA PRO A 25 -38.46 48.20 34.93
C PRO A 25 -39.90 48.32 34.44
N ALA A 26 -40.43 47.26 33.83
CA ALA A 26 -41.83 47.20 33.43
C ALA A 26 -42.74 47.32 34.66
N ASP A 27 -43.78 48.14 34.56
CA ASP A 27 -44.82 48.29 35.58
C ASP A 27 -46.03 47.36 35.31
N ASP A 28 -46.13 46.82 34.10
CA ASP A 28 -47.20 45.90 33.71
C ASP A 28 -46.87 44.44 34.09
N GLU A 29 -47.82 43.78 34.75
CA GLU A 29 -47.67 42.41 35.24
C GLU A 29 -47.47 41.41 34.10
N HIS A 30 -48.12 41.65 32.95
CA HIS A 30 -47.96 40.79 31.78
C HIS A 30 -46.55 40.90 31.19
N GLU A 31 -45.96 42.08 31.14
CA GLU A 31 -44.59 42.30 30.68
C GLU A 31 -43.57 41.63 31.61
N ILE A 32 -43.68 41.80 32.93
CA ILE A 32 -42.79 41.15 33.93
C ILE A 32 -42.85 39.62 33.79
N LYS A 33 -44.04 39.05 33.58
CA LYS A 33 -44.22 37.61 33.39
C LYS A 33 -43.58 37.13 32.08
N ASN A 34 -43.72 37.89 31.00
CA ASN A 34 -43.15 37.55 29.69
C ASN A 34 -41.61 37.55 29.73
N GLU A 35 -40.99 38.52 30.41
CA GLU A 35 -39.54 38.57 30.61
C GLU A 35 -39.02 37.33 31.37
N SER A 36 -39.72 36.94 32.44
CA SER A 36 -39.37 35.76 33.24
C SER A 36 -39.51 34.46 32.44
N VAL A 37 -40.61 34.28 31.71
CA VAL A 37 -40.82 33.09 30.85
C VAL A 37 -39.78 33.02 29.74
N SER A 38 -39.49 34.14 29.08
CA SER A 38 -38.48 34.22 28.02
C SER A 38 -37.08 33.86 28.54
N THR A 39 -36.75 34.29 29.76
CA THR A 39 -35.48 33.94 30.42
C THR A 39 -35.34 32.43 30.62
N HIS A 40 -36.37 31.78 31.17
CA HIS A 40 -36.34 30.35 31.43
C HIS A 40 -36.32 29.54 30.13
N LEU A 41 -37.09 29.97 29.12
CA LEU A 41 -37.11 29.35 27.80
C LEU A 41 -35.74 29.46 27.11
N PHE A 42 -35.11 30.64 27.16
CA PHE A 42 -33.78 30.86 26.60
C PHE A 42 -32.72 29.96 27.24
N ILE A 43 -32.69 29.89 28.57
CA ILE A 43 -31.73 29.05 29.31
C ILE A 43 -31.94 27.57 28.98
N LEU A 44 -33.20 27.12 28.91
CA LEU A 44 -33.54 25.74 28.54
C LEU A 44 -33.07 25.41 27.11
N LEU A 45 -33.33 26.30 26.15
CA LEU A 45 -32.88 26.12 24.76
C LEU A 45 -31.34 26.16 24.64
N LEU A 46 -30.67 27.04 25.38
CA LEU A 46 -29.21 27.11 25.43
C LEU A 46 -28.60 25.83 26.01
N PHE A 47 -29.20 25.27 27.07
CA PHE A 47 -28.75 24.01 27.63
C PHE A 47 -28.92 22.86 26.63
N ILE A 48 -30.06 22.79 25.95
CA ILE A 48 -30.32 21.78 24.91
C ILE A 48 -29.29 21.89 23.79
N SER A 49 -28.99 23.10 23.30
CA SER A 49 -28.03 23.28 22.21
C SER A 49 -26.60 22.87 22.59
N VAL A 50 -26.17 23.16 23.82
CA VAL A 50 -24.86 22.73 24.34
C VAL A 50 -24.80 21.20 24.46
N VAL A 51 -25.87 20.55 24.93
CA VAL A 51 -25.94 19.08 25.02
C VAL A 51 -25.88 18.44 23.63
N ILE A 52 -26.59 18.99 22.64
CA ILE A 52 -26.54 18.52 21.26
C ILE A 52 -25.12 18.66 20.69
N LEU A 53 -24.48 19.82 20.88
CA LEU A 53 -23.13 20.07 20.39
C LEU A 53 -22.12 19.10 21.02
N PHE A 54 -22.17 18.93 22.34
CA PHE A 54 -21.29 18.00 23.05
C PHE A 54 -21.48 16.56 22.57
N SER A 55 -22.74 16.12 22.43
CA SER A 55 -23.08 14.79 21.93
C SER A 55 -22.53 14.59 20.51
N TYR A 56 -22.71 15.57 19.62
CA TYR A 56 -22.19 15.53 18.26
C TYR A 56 -20.65 15.42 18.25
N THR A 57 -19.96 16.23 19.05
CA THR A 57 -18.48 16.16 19.14
C THR A 57 -17.98 14.83 19.69
N SER A 58 -18.72 14.21 20.61
CA SER A 58 -18.35 12.91 21.18
C SER A 58 -18.68 11.73 20.26
N LEU A 59 -19.69 11.86 19.41
CA LEU A 59 -20.07 10.83 18.42
C LEU A 59 -19.25 10.92 17.12
N SER A 60 -18.51 12.01 16.92
CA SER A 60 -17.68 12.18 15.73
C SER A 60 -16.51 11.19 15.76
N ASN A 61 -16.58 10.18 14.90
CA ASN A 61 -15.50 9.22 14.70
C ASN A 61 -14.33 9.94 14.02
N VAL A 62 -13.29 10.28 14.78
CA VAL A 62 -12.04 10.77 14.20
C VAL A 62 -11.27 9.57 13.66
N THR A 63 -11.05 9.52 12.36
CA THR A 63 -10.19 8.52 11.72
C THR A 63 -8.75 8.71 12.17
N GLN A 64 -8.15 7.70 12.81
CA GLN A 64 -6.73 7.68 13.11
C GLN A 64 -5.97 6.92 12.03
N THR A 65 -4.99 7.56 11.40
CA THR A 65 -4.13 6.93 10.39
C THR A 65 -2.92 6.28 11.06
N GLY A 66 -2.85 4.96 11.06
CA GLY A 66 -1.66 4.21 11.47
C GLY A 66 -0.79 3.88 10.26
N THR A 67 0.51 4.20 10.31
CA THR A 67 1.47 3.82 9.26
C THR A 67 2.31 2.63 9.73
N ILE A 68 2.25 1.52 8.99
CA ILE A 68 3.16 0.38 9.16
C ILE A 68 4.31 0.56 8.17
N LYS A 69 5.53 0.71 8.69
CA LYS A 69 6.72 0.74 7.85
C LYS A 69 7.14 -0.70 7.56
N GLN A 70 7.24 -1.05 6.28
CA GLN A 70 7.68 -2.38 5.80
C GLN A 70 6.81 -3.54 6.32
N PRO A 71 5.55 -3.66 5.86
CA PRO A 71 4.72 -4.81 6.23
C PRO A 71 5.34 -6.11 5.72
N ASN A 72 5.32 -7.15 6.54
CA ASN A 72 5.65 -8.50 6.09
C ASN A 72 4.44 -9.14 5.37
N THR A 73 4.67 -10.30 4.73
CA THR A 73 3.62 -11.01 3.97
C THR A 73 2.40 -11.35 4.82
N GLU A 74 2.60 -11.78 6.07
CA GLU A 74 1.52 -12.16 6.99
C GLU A 74 0.65 -10.93 7.37
N GLN A 75 1.29 -9.81 7.69
CA GLN A 75 0.60 -8.54 7.96
C GLN A 75 -0.19 -8.02 6.75
N TYR A 76 0.33 -8.26 5.55
CA TYR A 76 -0.39 -7.93 4.32
C TYR A 76 -1.63 -8.81 4.15
N LEU A 77 -1.50 -10.13 4.33
CA LEU A 77 -2.61 -11.08 4.23
C LEU A 77 -3.69 -10.78 5.28
N ASP A 78 -3.31 -10.48 6.52
CA ASP A 78 -4.23 -10.06 7.58
C ASP A 78 -5.03 -8.80 7.22
N LEU A 79 -4.38 -7.81 6.61
CA LEU A 79 -5.04 -6.60 6.16
C LEU A 79 -6.03 -6.89 5.03
N TYR A 80 -5.62 -7.72 4.06
CA TYR A 80 -6.46 -8.13 2.94
C TYR A 80 -7.72 -8.86 3.43
N ASP A 81 -7.57 -9.83 4.33
CA ASP A 81 -8.69 -10.57 4.92
C ASP A 81 -9.65 -9.66 5.70
N LYS A 82 -9.11 -8.61 6.33
CA LYS A 82 -9.92 -7.66 7.10
C LYS A 82 -10.66 -6.64 6.22
N TYR A 83 -10.13 -6.28 5.07
CA TYR A 83 -10.69 -5.26 4.19
C TYR A 83 -10.75 -5.68 2.70
N PRO A 84 -11.38 -6.82 2.37
CA PRO A 84 -11.32 -7.41 1.04
C PRO A 84 -11.91 -6.49 -0.05
N HIS A 85 -12.94 -5.72 0.29
CA HIS A 85 -13.62 -4.81 -0.65
C HIS A 85 -12.85 -3.50 -0.91
N ILE A 86 -11.91 -3.13 -0.03
CA ILE A 86 -11.12 -1.88 -0.10
C ILE A 86 -9.71 -2.17 -0.63
N LEU A 87 -9.15 -3.34 -0.30
CA LEU A 87 -7.82 -3.79 -0.73
C LEU A 87 -7.83 -4.64 -2.00
N SER A 88 -8.93 -4.63 -2.73
CA SER A 88 -8.97 -5.28 -4.03
C SER A 88 -8.31 -4.37 -5.06
N GLY A 89 -7.49 -4.93 -5.96
CA GLY A 89 -6.72 -4.16 -6.95
C GLY A 89 -5.54 -4.96 -7.49
N THR A 90 -4.79 -4.38 -8.43
CA THR A 90 -3.64 -5.08 -9.04
C THR A 90 -2.59 -5.44 -7.98
N PHE A 91 -2.44 -4.63 -6.93
CA PHE A 91 -1.52 -4.99 -5.84
C PHE A 91 -1.89 -6.27 -5.10
N SER A 92 -3.16 -6.63 -5.00
CA SER A 92 -3.54 -7.81 -4.21
C SER A 92 -3.10 -9.13 -4.83
N GLY A 93 -3.29 -9.25 -6.14
CA GLY A 93 -2.75 -10.38 -6.90
C GLY A 93 -1.24 -10.27 -7.12
N TYR A 94 -0.75 -9.12 -7.57
CA TYR A 94 0.65 -8.99 -7.97
C TYR A 94 1.61 -8.84 -6.78
N GLY A 95 1.18 -8.21 -5.69
CA GLY A 95 1.97 -7.99 -4.47
C GLY A 95 2.48 -9.29 -3.88
N SER A 96 1.55 -10.19 -3.54
CA SER A 96 1.86 -11.51 -2.97
C SER A 96 2.82 -12.30 -3.87
N ARG A 97 2.54 -12.36 -5.18
CA ARG A 97 3.34 -13.08 -6.18
C ARG A 97 4.73 -12.47 -6.37
N SER A 98 4.85 -11.15 -6.35
CA SER A 98 6.13 -10.47 -6.42
C SER A 98 7.01 -10.79 -5.21
N PHE A 99 6.44 -10.89 -4.01
CA PHE A 99 7.20 -11.32 -2.83
C PHE A 99 7.63 -12.79 -2.90
N GLU A 100 6.76 -13.67 -3.38
CA GLU A 100 7.10 -15.08 -3.59
C GLU A 100 8.24 -15.25 -4.62
N MET A 101 8.15 -14.52 -5.73
CA MET A 101 9.18 -14.52 -6.76
C MET A 101 10.50 -13.94 -6.26
N LEU A 102 10.45 -12.86 -5.48
CA LEU A 102 11.64 -12.28 -4.85
C LEU A 102 12.32 -13.29 -3.91
N SER A 103 11.55 -14.01 -3.11
CA SER A 103 12.07 -15.08 -2.23
C SER A 103 12.76 -16.18 -3.04
N SER A 104 12.13 -16.62 -4.15
CA SER A 104 12.70 -17.61 -5.06
C SER A 104 13.99 -17.13 -5.72
N LEU A 105 14.04 -15.86 -6.16
CA LEU A 105 15.25 -15.25 -6.73
C LEU A 105 16.37 -15.17 -5.68
N CYS A 106 16.07 -14.82 -4.44
CA CYS A 106 17.07 -14.83 -3.35
C CYS A 106 17.64 -16.23 -3.12
N GLN A 107 16.81 -17.28 -3.15
CA GLN A 107 17.28 -18.66 -3.03
C GLN A 107 18.17 -19.06 -4.20
N LEU A 108 17.79 -18.65 -5.42
CA LEU A 108 18.57 -18.93 -6.63
C LEU A 108 19.93 -18.22 -6.61
N ILE A 109 19.95 -16.95 -6.20
CA ILE A 109 21.19 -16.16 -6.03
C ILE A 109 22.10 -16.82 -4.98
N ASN A 110 21.55 -17.21 -3.83
CA ASN A 110 22.33 -17.91 -2.81
C ASN A 110 22.92 -19.22 -3.33
N SER A 111 22.13 -19.97 -4.10
CA SER A 111 22.59 -21.23 -4.71
C SER A 111 23.70 -20.99 -5.74
N ALA A 112 23.56 -19.96 -6.57
CA ALA A 112 24.57 -19.56 -7.55
C ALA A 112 25.89 -19.14 -6.87
N ILE A 113 25.82 -18.28 -5.85
CA ILE A 113 27.00 -17.85 -5.08
C ILE A 113 27.68 -19.05 -4.42
N ASN A 114 26.94 -19.92 -3.75
CA ASN A 114 27.51 -21.10 -3.09
C ASN A 114 28.14 -22.08 -4.09
N ASN A 115 27.55 -22.25 -5.28
CA ASN A 115 28.13 -23.07 -6.33
C ASN A 115 29.47 -22.51 -6.82
N GLU A 116 29.52 -21.21 -7.10
CA GLU A 116 30.75 -20.55 -7.56
C GLU A 116 31.82 -20.50 -6.46
N LEU A 117 31.44 -20.37 -5.18
CA LEU A 117 32.37 -20.47 -4.06
C LEU A 117 33.02 -21.86 -3.96
N ASN A 118 32.23 -22.93 -4.13
CA ASN A 118 32.78 -24.29 -4.14
C ASN A 118 33.78 -24.49 -5.29
N ILE A 119 33.50 -23.91 -6.47
CA ILE A 119 34.42 -23.93 -7.61
C ILE A 119 35.69 -23.14 -7.27
N PHE A 120 35.55 -21.94 -6.69
CA PHE A 120 36.67 -21.10 -6.29
C PHE A 120 37.58 -21.80 -5.28
N ASP A 121 37.03 -22.39 -4.22
CA ASP A 121 37.77 -23.09 -3.18
C ASP A 121 38.48 -24.36 -3.70
N SER A 122 37.94 -24.98 -4.76
CA SER A 122 38.57 -26.14 -5.40
C SER A 122 39.81 -25.78 -6.23
N ASN A 123 39.97 -24.52 -6.63
CA ASN A 123 41.12 -24.06 -7.39
C ASN A 123 42.33 -23.83 -6.46
N VAL A 124 43.18 -24.85 -6.33
CA VAL A 124 44.39 -24.75 -5.49
C VAL A 124 45.43 -23.83 -6.16
N TYR A 125 45.78 -22.73 -5.47
CA TYR A 125 46.89 -21.85 -5.86
C TYR A 125 48.26 -22.51 -5.56
N VAL A 126 48.58 -23.62 -6.24
CA VAL A 126 49.92 -24.24 -6.15
C VAL A 126 50.82 -23.65 -7.22
N SER A 127 51.68 -22.70 -6.82
CA SER A 127 52.81 -22.31 -7.67
C SER A 127 53.98 -23.27 -7.44
N SER A 128 54.56 -23.79 -8.52
CA SER A 128 55.82 -24.56 -8.48
C SER A 128 57.05 -23.68 -8.21
N THR A 129 56.86 -22.36 -8.08
CA THR A 129 57.91 -21.36 -7.88
C THR A 129 57.56 -20.42 -6.73
N VAL A 130 58.57 -19.92 -6.02
CA VAL A 130 58.38 -18.92 -4.96
C VAL A 130 57.95 -17.60 -5.61
N ALA A 131 56.66 -17.27 -5.46
CA ALA A 131 56.11 -15.99 -5.90
C ALA A 131 56.43 -14.89 -4.87
N SER A 132 56.61 -13.66 -5.34
CA SER A 132 56.70 -12.52 -4.45
C SER A 132 55.34 -12.26 -3.79
N LYS A 133 55.32 -11.75 -2.56
CA LYS A 133 54.09 -11.39 -1.85
C LYS A 133 53.17 -10.51 -2.72
N ASN A 134 53.74 -9.51 -3.39
CA ASN A 134 52.99 -8.60 -4.26
C ASN A 134 52.35 -9.32 -5.46
N LEU A 135 53.06 -10.29 -6.05
CA LEU A 135 52.51 -11.09 -7.15
C LEU A 135 51.31 -11.93 -6.67
N VAL A 136 51.44 -12.59 -5.51
CA VAL A 136 50.37 -13.39 -4.91
C VAL A 136 49.15 -12.51 -4.57
N GLU A 137 49.36 -11.35 -3.95
CA GLU A 137 48.27 -10.42 -3.62
C GLU A 137 47.55 -9.90 -4.88
N THR A 138 48.29 -9.55 -5.93
CA THR A 138 47.72 -9.10 -7.20
C THR A 138 46.89 -10.22 -7.85
N GLN A 139 47.40 -11.44 -7.83
CA GLN A 139 46.75 -12.62 -8.37
C GLN A 139 45.47 -13.01 -7.63
N ILE A 140 45.48 -12.96 -6.30
CA ILE A 140 44.30 -13.19 -5.45
C ILE A 140 43.24 -12.14 -5.75
N ASN A 141 43.61 -10.85 -5.74
CA ASN A 141 42.67 -9.77 -6.00
C ASN A 141 42.06 -9.86 -7.41
N SER A 142 42.86 -10.20 -8.43
CA SER A 142 42.35 -10.42 -9.78
C SER A 142 41.38 -11.60 -9.85
N SER A 143 41.65 -12.67 -9.10
CA SER A 143 40.79 -13.87 -9.07
C SER A 143 39.46 -13.58 -8.37
N ILE A 144 39.48 -12.84 -7.25
CA ILE A 144 38.27 -12.39 -6.54
C ILE A 144 37.42 -11.48 -7.43
N ASN A 145 38.05 -10.50 -8.09
CA ASN A 145 37.34 -9.60 -8.99
C ASN A 145 36.71 -10.35 -10.17
N LEU A 146 37.44 -11.32 -10.74
CA LEU A 146 36.90 -12.17 -11.80
C LEU A 146 35.68 -12.93 -11.30
N PHE A 147 35.79 -13.61 -10.15
CA PHE A 147 34.68 -14.35 -9.52
C PHE A 147 33.42 -13.49 -9.37
N ILE A 148 33.53 -12.29 -8.79
CA ILE A 148 32.39 -11.37 -8.59
C ILE A 148 31.74 -11.03 -9.94
N MET A 149 32.56 -10.64 -10.92
CA MET A 149 32.08 -10.20 -12.23
C MET A 149 31.45 -11.34 -13.04
N THR A 150 32.09 -12.50 -13.13
CA THR A 150 31.54 -13.63 -13.90
C THR A 150 30.28 -14.18 -13.27
N THR A 151 30.22 -14.31 -11.94
CA THR A 151 29.02 -14.81 -11.26
C THR A 151 27.82 -13.90 -11.52
N ALA A 152 28.00 -12.59 -11.33
CA ALA A 152 26.93 -11.61 -11.57
C ALA A 152 26.49 -11.58 -13.05
N ASN A 153 27.45 -11.57 -13.98
CA ASN A 153 27.15 -11.54 -15.41
C ASN A 153 26.45 -12.81 -15.87
N GLN A 154 26.93 -14.00 -15.48
CA GLN A 154 26.31 -15.26 -15.88
C GLN A 154 24.88 -15.40 -15.34
N PHE A 155 24.65 -14.99 -14.09
CA PHE A 155 23.30 -14.97 -13.52
C PHE A 155 22.38 -14.02 -14.29
N THR A 156 22.85 -12.80 -14.56
CA THR A 156 22.08 -11.77 -15.30
C THR A 156 21.78 -12.24 -16.73
N THR A 157 22.77 -12.75 -17.45
CA THR A 157 22.61 -13.32 -18.79
C THR A 157 21.63 -14.48 -18.78
N SER A 158 21.59 -15.31 -17.74
CA SER A 158 20.62 -16.40 -17.63
C SER A 158 19.18 -15.86 -17.56
N LEU A 159 18.95 -14.79 -16.79
CA LEU A 159 17.64 -14.13 -16.71
C LEU A 159 17.25 -13.47 -18.05
N GLU A 160 18.19 -12.83 -18.74
CA GLU A 160 17.97 -12.24 -20.05
C GLU A 160 17.61 -13.29 -21.10
N ILE A 161 18.32 -14.42 -21.13
CA ILE A 161 18.02 -15.54 -22.04
C ILE A 161 16.63 -16.10 -21.75
N ILE A 162 16.28 -16.32 -20.47
CA ILE A 162 14.94 -16.78 -20.10
C ILE A 162 13.89 -15.82 -20.61
N ARG A 163 14.09 -14.50 -20.43
CA ARG A 163 13.18 -13.46 -20.91
C ARG A 163 13.03 -13.52 -22.43
N ASP A 164 14.13 -13.58 -23.16
CA ASP A 164 14.12 -13.54 -24.62
C ASP A 164 13.49 -14.81 -25.21
N ILE A 165 13.75 -15.98 -24.62
CA ILE A 165 13.09 -17.24 -24.99
C ILE A 165 11.59 -17.17 -24.68
N THR A 166 11.22 -16.66 -23.52
CA THR A 166 9.81 -16.58 -23.10
C THR A 166 9.03 -15.67 -24.04
N ASN A 167 9.58 -14.51 -24.39
CA ASN A 167 8.96 -13.58 -25.32
C ASN A 167 8.95 -14.12 -26.76
N GLY A 168 10.10 -14.57 -27.26
CA GLY A 168 10.26 -15.03 -28.64
C GLY A 168 9.41 -16.24 -28.99
N ASN A 169 9.03 -17.04 -27.98
CA ASN A 169 8.11 -18.18 -28.14
C ASN A 169 6.67 -17.88 -27.69
N ALA A 170 6.36 -16.62 -27.33
CA ALA A 170 5.05 -16.20 -26.83
C ALA A 170 4.52 -17.11 -25.70
N LEU A 171 5.41 -17.54 -24.79
CA LEU A 171 5.02 -18.42 -23.69
C LEU A 171 4.06 -17.67 -22.77
N VAL A 172 2.92 -18.31 -22.47
CA VAL A 172 1.91 -17.78 -21.55
C VAL A 172 2.49 -17.80 -20.14
N SER A 173 2.43 -16.67 -19.44
CA SER A 173 2.81 -16.64 -18.03
C SER A 173 1.85 -17.51 -17.24
N GLY A 174 2.34 -18.21 -16.22
CA GLY A 174 1.47 -19.03 -15.35
C GLY A 174 0.34 -18.23 -14.68
N GLU A 175 0.52 -16.91 -14.62
CA GLU A 175 -0.40 -15.94 -14.04
C GLU A 175 -1.25 -15.18 -15.07
N TRP A 176 -1.16 -15.54 -16.36
CA TRP A 176 -1.97 -14.98 -17.45
C TRP A 176 -1.80 -13.46 -17.60
N THR A 177 -0.66 -12.94 -17.15
CA THR A 177 -0.33 -11.51 -17.11
C THR A 177 0.11 -10.98 -18.47
N ASN A 178 0.52 -11.84 -19.40
CA ASN A 178 0.94 -11.44 -20.74
C ASN A 178 -0.09 -11.76 -21.83
N PHE A 179 -0.94 -12.77 -21.63
CA PHE A 179 -2.02 -13.13 -22.56
C PHE A 179 -3.31 -13.47 -21.81
N ASN A 180 -4.43 -12.91 -22.29
CA ASN A 180 -5.77 -13.26 -21.87
C ASN A 180 -6.42 -14.19 -22.89
N PHE A 181 -7.17 -15.17 -22.42
CA PHE A 181 -7.86 -16.12 -23.29
C PHE A 181 -9.36 -15.98 -23.12
N TRP A 182 -10.06 -15.93 -24.25
CA TRP A 182 -11.50 -15.84 -24.29
C TRP A 182 -12.06 -16.98 -25.13
N TYR A 183 -13.03 -17.70 -24.58
CA TYR A 183 -13.72 -18.79 -25.27
C TYR A 183 -15.06 -18.31 -25.80
N ASP A 184 -15.21 -18.30 -27.12
CA ASP A 184 -16.46 -18.03 -27.79
C ASP A 184 -17.27 -19.33 -27.94
N THR A 185 -18.33 -19.43 -27.15
CA THR A 185 -19.23 -20.61 -27.15
C THR A 185 -20.02 -20.77 -28.45
N SER A 186 -20.27 -19.68 -29.18
CA SER A 186 -21.04 -19.70 -30.43
C SER A 186 -20.20 -20.21 -31.60
N LEU A 187 -18.91 -19.88 -31.61
CA LEU A 187 -17.94 -20.32 -32.61
C LEU A 187 -17.16 -21.58 -32.20
N GLN A 188 -17.29 -22.01 -30.94
CA GLN A 188 -16.47 -23.08 -30.32
C GLN A 188 -14.97 -22.83 -30.46
N MET A 189 -14.54 -21.57 -30.33
CA MET A 189 -13.15 -21.16 -30.55
C MET A 189 -12.58 -20.42 -29.33
N THR A 190 -11.31 -20.67 -29.05
CA THR A 190 -10.53 -19.89 -28.09
C THR A 190 -9.69 -18.86 -28.82
N THR A 191 -9.76 -17.60 -28.37
CA THR A 191 -8.93 -16.50 -28.86
C THR A 191 -7.99 -16.05 -27.75
N ALA A 192 -6.75 -15.72 -28.13
CA ALA A 192 -5.74 -15.18 -27.23
C ALA A 192 -5.48 -13.72 -27.57
N PHE A 193 -5.49 -12.85 -26.57
CA PHE A 193 -5.23 -11.43 -26.68
C PHE A 193 -4.00 -11.07 -25.86
N SER A 194 -3.07 -10.33 -26.45
CA SER A 194 -1.96 -9.77 -25.68
C SER A 194 -2.50 -8.81 -24.63
N SER A 195 -2.01 -8.95 -23.41
CA SER A 195 -2.24 -7.96 -22.36
C SER A 195 -1.62 -6.62 -22.77
N ALA A 196 -2.31 -5.55 -22.42
CA ALA A 196 -1.92 -4.17 -22.63
C ALA A 196 -1.67 -3.52 -21.27
N TYR A 197 -0.58 -2.78 -21.19
CA TYR A 197 -0.24 -1.91 -20.06
C TYR A 197 -0.04 -0.48 -20.59
N SER A 198 0.42 0.43 -19.73
CA SER A 198 0.86 1.82 -19.98
C SER A 198 0.80 2.32 -21.42
N ILE A 199 0.26 3.52 -21.58
CA ILE A 199 0.25 4.19 -22.88
C ILE A 199 1.65 4.76 -23.15
N VAL A 200 2.27 4.33 -24.24
CA VAL A 200 3.57 4.83 -24.73
C VAL A 200 3.33 5.42 -26.11
N ASP A 201 3.67 6.70 -26.28
CA ASP A 201 3.49 7.43 -27.55
C ASP A 201 2.05 7.40 -28.11
N GLY A 202 1.05 7.34 -27.23
CA GLY A 202 -0.36 7.31 -27.60
C GLY A 202 -0.92 5.91 -27.89
N GLU A 203 -0.08 4.87 -27.85
CA GLU A 203 -0.49 3.47 -28.06
C GLU A 203 -0.32 2.64 -26.79
N PRO A 204 -1.17 1.63 -26.55
CA PRO A 204 -1.00 0.73 -25.42
C PRO A 204 0.27 -0.12 -25.58
N CYS A 205 1.04 -0.26 -24.50
CA CYS A 205 2.19 -1.15 -24.49
C CYS A 205 1.70 -2.61 -24.43
N LEU A 206 1.80 -3.33 -25.55
CA LEU A 206 1.39 -4.73 -25.67
C LEU A 206 2.51 -5.70 -25.31
N CYS A 207 2.20 -6.70 -24.49
CA CYS A 207 3.14 -7.77 -24.14
C CYS A 207 3.66 -8.60 -25.31
N SER A 208 2.89 -8.71 -26.38
CA SER A 208 3.34 -9.33 -27.63
C SER A 208 4.43 -8.53 -28.35
N SER A 209 4.50 -7.22 -28.07
CA SER A 209 5.44 -6.30 -28.70
C SER A 209 6.65 -6.01 -27.81
N SER A 210 6.45 -5.96 -26.48
CA SER A 210 7.51 -5.70 -25.51
C SER A 210 7.19 -6.36 -24.17
N VAL A 211 8.17 -7.10 -23.63
CA VAL A 211 8.09 -7.63 -22.27
C VAL A 211 8.26 -6.58 -21.19
N LEU A 212 8.72 -5.38 -21.56
CA LEU A 212 8.96 -4.28 -20.63
C LEU A 212 7.69 -3.50 -20.28
N CYS A 213 6.54 -3.85 -20.87
CA CYS A 213 5.25 -3.23 -20.58
C CYS A 213 4.86 -3.49 -19.12
N LYS A 214 4.55 -2.40 -18.42
CA LYS A 214 4.23 -2.38 -16.99
C LYS A 214 3.39 -1.15 -16.63
N ASP A 215 2.69 -1.25 -15.51
CA ASP A 215 1.96 -0.16 -14.85
C ASP A 215 2.23 -0.18 -13.34
N ASP A 216 1.96 0.95 -12.68
CA ASP A 216 1.98 1.04 -11.23
C ASP A 216 0.90 0.14 -10.63
N CYS A 217 1.25 -0.63 -9.61
CA CYS A 217 0.25 -1.36 -8.83
C CYS A 217 -0.68 -0.38 -8.14
N GLN A 218 -1.97 -0.71 -8.13
CA GLN A 218 -3.01 0.17 -7.60
C GLN A 218 -3.95 -0.56 -6.65
N LEU A 219 -4.43 0.19 -5.67
CA LEU A 219 -5.60 -0.12 -4.86
C LEU A 219 -6.82 0.51 -5.51
N PHE A 220 -7.89 -0.27 -5.63
CA PHE A 220 -9.03 0.10 -6.45
C PHE A 220 -10.34 -0.17 -5.71
N ASN A 221 -11.26 0.78 -5.80
CA ASN A 221 -12.61 0.56 -5.33
C ASN A 221 -13.44 -0.11 -6.42
N PHE A 222 -13.76 -1.38 -6.24
CA PHE A 222 -14.53 -2.16 -7.21
C PHE A 222 -15.96 -1.67 -7.41
N ILE A 223 -16.52 -0.92 -6.46
CA ILE A 223 -17.89 -0.42 -6.54
C ILE A 223 -17.95 0.89 -7.34
N THR A 224 -17.00 1.80 -7.09
CA THR A 224 -16.99 3.12 -7.73
C THR A 224 -16.10 3.19 -8.97
N GLU A 225 -15.38 2.11 -9.26
CA GLU A 225 -14.36 2.00 -10.29
C GLU A 225 -13.24 3.07 -10.18
N GLU A 226 -12.96 3.50 -8.95
CA GLU A 226 -11.99 4.57 -8.68
C GLU A 226 -10.65 4.00 -8.19
N ILE A 227 -9.56 4.54 -8.73
CA ILE A 227 -8.21 4.30 -8.22
C ILE A 227 -8.06 5.05 -6.90
N LEU A 228 -7.93 4.30 -5.81
CA LEU A 228 -7.77 4.87 -4.47
C LEU A 228 -6.32 5.29 -4.19
N TYR A 229 -5.37 4.49 -4.66
CA TYR A 229 -3.95 4.69 -4.38
C TYR A 229 -3.05 3.95 -5.35
N LEU A 230 -1.99 4.60 -5.83
CA LEU A 230 -0.89 3.97 -6.58
C LEU A 230 0.23 3.62 -5.60
N ILE A 231 0.79 2.42 -5.71
CA ILE A 231 1.81 1.92 -4.79
C ILE A 231 3.19 2.19 -5.39
N PRO A 232 3.92 3.20 -4.88
CA PRO A 232 5.15 3.64 -5.52
C PRO A 232 6.22 2.54 -5.48
N GLY A 233 6.87 2.33 -6.63
CA GLY A 233 7.94 1.34 -6.76
C GLY A 233 7.46 -0.11 -6.87
N PHE A 234 6.15 -0.35 -6.94
CA PHE A 234 5.59 -1.68 -7.16
C PHE A 234 4.85 -1.71 -8.48
N TYR A 235 5.26 -2.60 -9.37
CA TYR A 235 4.77 -2.65 -10.74
C TYR A 235 4.12 -3.98 -11.05
N HIS A 236 3.10 -3.94 -11.90
CA HIS A 236 2.54 -5.12 -12.55
C HIS A 236 2.76 -5.01 -14.07
N GLY A 237 2.94 -6.14 -14.75
CA GLY A 237 3.33 -6.13 -16.15
C GLY A 237 3.30 -7.53 -16.76
N CYS A 238 3.89 -7.68 -17.94
CA CYS A 238 3.84 -8.93 -18.71
C CYS A 238 4.34 -10.14 -17.92
N PHE A 239 5.43 -9.99 -17.18
CA PHE A 239 5.98 -11.03 -16.31
C PHE A 239 6.43 -10.44 -14.98
N VAL A 240 6.13 -11.12 -13.88
CA VAL A 240 6.50 -10.70 -12.51
C VAL A 240 8.01 -10.53 -12.35
N VAL A 241 8.81 -11.43 -12.97
CA VAL A 241 10.28 -11.32 -12.96
C VAL A 241 10.75 -10.01 -13.58
N GLN A 242 10.13 -9.58 -14.67
CA GLN A 242 10.53 -8.38 -15.39
C GLN A 242 10.17 -7.12 -14.60
N THR A 243 9.06 -7.15 -13.87
CA THR A 243 8.66 -6.03 -13.01
C THR A 243 9.54 -5.88 -11.78
N LEU A 244 10.19 -6.96 -11.31
CA LEU A 244 11.12 -6.94 -10.17
C LEU A 244 12.54 -6.49 -10.54
N LEU A 245 12.97 -6.69 -11.79
CA LEU A 245 14.34 -6.39 -12.27
C LEU A 245 14.54 -4.92 -12.71
N GLN A 246 13.68 -4.01 -12.27
CA GLN A 246 13.71 -2.60 -12.69
C GLN A 246 14.75 -1.77 -11.96
#